data_AF-A0A949DIE2-F1
#
_entry.id   AF-A0A949DIE2-F1
#
_cell.length_a   1.000
_cell.length_b   1.000
_cell.length_c   1.000
_cell.angle_alpha   90.00
_cell.angle_beta   90.00
_cell.angle_gamma   90.00
#
_symmetry.space_group_name_H-M   'P 1'
#
loop_
_entity.id
_entity.type
_entity.pdbx_description
1 polymer ?
#
loop_
_entity_poly.entity_id
_entity_poly.type
_entity_poly.pdbx_seq_one_letter_code
_entity_poly.pdbx_strand_id
1 'polypeptide(L)'
;MSQEYKSKARLIDNISNIEQYRPILEKDNFQVDEPHWRRISKNAITLFQVLIDQDLTDLVNILKHYPKYTEWVCEHFRYAYSYSENYADINAASELLFMGEPYFSKQFVRNVVRKLPKIDSMNYDELTKLNTLIAKEHSNWHPIVSNYFLKGVSKNIEKLNLHPLQKIALKKPILHIEYKDTYKYDAQDRDAFLDIPYMN
;
A
#
# COMPACT_ATOMS: atom_id res chain seq x y z
N MET A 1 -0.15 17.74 25.17
CA MET A 1 -0.59 16.43 25.74
C MET A 1 -0.36 15.32 24.71
N SER A 2 0.89 15.06 24.33
CA SER A 2 1.22 14.22 23.16
C SER A 2 2.22 13.09 23.46
N GLN A 3 2.31 12.63 24.72
CA GLN A 3 3.29 11.60 25.10
C GLN A 3 2.68 10.31 25.69
N GLU A 4 1.38 10.23 25.97
CA GLU A 4 0.80 9.06 26.68
C GLU A 4 0.46 7.87 25.78
N TYR A 5 0.34 8.04 24.46
CA TYR A 5 -0.02 6.94 23.55
C TYR A 5 1.15 6.03 23.15
N LYS A 6 2.40 6.32 23.57
CA LYS A 6 3.55 5.44 23.32
C LYS A 6 3.61 4.20 24.23
N SER A 7 2.73 4.06 25.22
CA SER A 7 2.91 3.08 26.31
C SER A 7 1.98 1.86 26.31
N LYS A 8 1.04 1.72 25.36
CA LYS A 8 0.04 0.62 25.37
C LYS A 8 0.03 -0.35 24.21
N ALA A 9 0.91 -0.19 23.24
CA ALA A 9 1.40 -1.31 22.44
C ALA A 9 2.85 -1.53 22.88
N ARG A 10 3.33 -2.77 22.94
CA ARG A 10 4.79 -3.00 22.85
C ARG A 10 5.19 -2.50 21.46
N LEU A 11 5.41 -1.19 21.36
CA LEU A 11 5.97 -0.58 20.17
C LEU A 11 7.35 -1.21 20.06
N ILE A 12 7.48 -1.96 18.99
CA ILE A 12 8.70 -2.65 18.61
C ILE A 12 9.71 -1.54 18.32
N ASP A 13 10.55 -1.23 19.30
CA ASP A 13 11.42 -0.05 19.31
C ASP A 13 12.56 -0.11 18.27
N ASN A 14 12.64 -1.18 17.46
CA ASN A 14 13.65 -1.31 16.43
C ASN A 14 13.13 -2.00 15.16
N ILE A 15 12.60 -1.17 14.26
CA ILE A 15 12.07 -1.50 12.93
C ILE A 15 13.10 -2.23 12.04
N SER A 16 14.39 -2.08 12.32
CA SER A 16 15.48 -2.60 11.48
C SER A 16 15.85 -4.06 11.72
N ASN A 17 15.34 -4.72 12.76
CA ASN A 17 15.78 -6.06 13.11
C ASN A 17 14.77 -7.13 12.70
N ILE A 18 14.87 -7.60 11.45
CA ILE A 18 14.07 -8.70 10.89
C ILE A 18 14.02 -9.94 11.80
N GLU A 19 15.06 -10.18 12.60
CA GLU A 19 15.16 -11.32 13.53
C GLU A 19 14.05 -11.31 14.59
N GLN A 20 13.41 -10.19 14.87
CA GLN A 20 12.28 -10.15 15.81
C GLN A 20 11.04 -10.88 15.29
N TYR A 21 10.88 -10.96 13.96
CA TYR A 21 9.76 -11.64 13.31
C TYR A 21 10.05 -13.13 13.08
N ARG A 22 11.33 -13.52 13.11
CA ARG A 22 11.80 -14.88 12.87
C ARG A 22 11.11 -15.95 13.74
N PRO A 23 10.90 -15.78 15.06
CA PRO A 23 10.24 -16.80 15.89
C PRO A 23 8.78 -17.05 15.53
N ILE A 24 8.15 -16.12 14.80
CA ILE A 24 6.79 -16.24 14.29
C ILE A 24 6.82 -16.89 12.90
N LEU A 25 7.71 -16.42 12.02
CA LEU A 25 7.75 -16.76 10.59
C LEU A 25 8.49 -18.06 10.24
N GLU A 26 9.35 -18.58 11.12
CA GLU A 26 10.05 -19.86 10.89
C GLU A 26 9.23 -21.09 11.30
N LYS A 27 8.10 -20.89 12.00
CA LYS A 27 7.23 -21.99 12.45
C LYS A 27 6.35 -22.56 11.35
N ASP A 28 6.17 -21.83 10.25
CA ASP A 28 5.28 -22.20 9.16
C ASP A 28 5.98 -23.12 8.17
N ASN A 29 5.38 -24.29 7.93
CA ASN A 29 5.91 -25.33 7.05
C ASN A 29 5.16 -25.34 5.71
N PHE A 30 5.78 -24.79 4.67
CA PHE A 30 5.19 -24.71 3.34
C PHE A 30 5.45 -26.00 2.55
N GLN A 31 4.64 -27.04 2.75
CA GLN A 31 4.78 -28.32 2.04
C GLN A 31 4.06 -28.32 0.69
N VAL A 32 4.78 -28.42 -0.42
CA VAL A 32 4.39 -28.26 -1.86
C VAL A 32 2.96 -28.69 -2.28
N ASP A 33 2.35 -29.68 -1.62
CA ASP A 33 1.05 -30.24 -2.02
C ASP A 33 -0.19 -29.64 -1.30
N GLU A 34 -0.02 -28.84 -0.24
CA GLU A 34 -1.16 -28.18 0.43
C GLU A 34 -1.55 -26.80 -0.14
N PRO A 35 -2.82 -26.38 -0.07
CA PRO A 35 -3.17 -24.99 -0.39
C PRO A 35 -2.39 -24.01 0.52
N HIS A 36 -1.82 -22.94 -0.05
CA HIS A 36 -0.95 -21.98 0.65
C HIS A 36 -1.57 -21.38 1.91
N TRP A 37 -2.90 -21.25 1.95
CA TRP A 37 -3.66 -20.76 3.11
C TRP A 37 -3.74 -21.72 4.31
N ARG A 38 -3.50 -23.04 4.13
CA ARG A 38 -3.46 -24.01 5.25
C ARG A 38 -2.12 -24.07 5.97
N ARG A 39 -1.08 -23.46 5.39
CA ARG A 39 0.32 -23.60 5.83
C ARG A 39 0.81 -22.48 6.74
N ILE A 40 -0.02 -21.46 7.01
CA ILE A 40 0.37 -20.28 7.81
C ILE A 40 -0.23 -20.37 9.21
N SER A 41 0.61 -20.19 10.22
CA SER A 41 0.17 -20.17 11.62
C SER A 41 -0.69 -18.95 11.92
N LYS A 42 -1.62 -19.10 12.87
CA LYS A 42 -2.46 -17.98 13.37
C LYS A 42 -1.63 -16.76 13.77
N ASN A 43 -0.44 -16.98 14.34
CA ASN A 43 0.45 -15.90 14.75
C ASN A 43 1.00 -15.10 13.55
N ALA A 44 1.36 -15.78 12.46
CA ALA A 44 1.79 -15.11 11.23
C ALA A 44 0.63 -14.37 10.57
N ILE A 45 -0.58 -14.94 10.57
CA ILE A 45 -1.80 -14.25 10.09
C ILE A 45 -2.03 -12.95 10.87
N THR A 46 -2.03 -13.02 12.21
CA THR A 46 -2.23 -11.84 13.06
C THR A 46 -1.11 -10.81 12.88
N LEU A 47 0.14 -11.25 12.72
CA LEU A 47 1.25 -10.36 12.42
C LEU A 47 0.99 -9.60 11.12
N PHE A 48 0.69 -10.29 10.02
CA PHE A 48 0.44 -9.64 8.74
C PHE A 48 -0.78 -8.73 8.77
N GLN A 49 -1.85 -9.08 9.49
CA GLN A 49 -3.00 -8.19 9.71
C GLN A 49 -2.58 -6.86 10.33
N VAL A 50 -1.81 -6.92 11.43
CA VAL A 50 -1.32 -5.71 12.11
C VAL A 50 -0.43 -4.88 11.17
N LEU A 51 0.45 -5.53 10.39
CA LEU A 51 1.35 -4.82 9.47
C LEU A 51 0.63 -4.21 8.27
N ILE A 52 -0.42 -4.88 7.76
CA ILE A 52 -1.30 -4.34 6.71
C ILE A 52 -2.05 -3.10 7.21
N ASP A 53 -2.40 -3.06 8.49
CA ASP A 53 -3.05 -1.90 9.11
C ASP A 53 -2.09 -0.73 9.39
N GLN A 54 -0.77 -0.93 9.27
CA GLN A 54 0.25 0.13 9.42
C GLN A 54 0.60 0.80 8.08
N ASP A 55 1.76 1.45 7.98
CA ASP A 55 2.21 2.19 6.80
C ASP A 55 2.84 1.30 5.70
N LEU A 56 2.82 -0.03 5.89
CA LEU A 56 3.37 -1.06 5.00
C LEU A 56 4.91 -1.18 4.96
N THR A 57 5.65 -0.31 5.63
CA THR A 57 7.13 -0.34 5.61
C THR A 57 7.67 -1.67 6.13
N ASP A 58 7.20 -2.10 7.30
CA ASP A 58 7.61 -3.35 7.93
C ASP A 58 7.13 -4.57 7.17
N LEU A 59 5.92 -4.50 6.60
CA LEU A 59 5.37 -5.56 5.78
C LEU A 59 6.29 -5.85 4.58
N VAL A 60 6.66 -4.81 3.85
CA VAL A 60 7.56 -4.93 2.69
C VAL A 60 8.92 -5.45 3.10
N ASN A 61 9.49 -4.94 4.20
CA ASN A 61 10.75 -5.43 4.73
C ASN A 61 10.69 -6.93 5.04
N ILE A 62 9.61 -7.40 5.67
CA ILE A 62 9.41 -8.82 5.96
C ILE A 62 9.30 -9.63 4.67
N LEU A 63 8.49 -9.20 3.71
CA LEU A 63 8.31 -9.94 2.46
C LEU A 63 9.60 -10.04 1.63
N LYS A 64 10.49 -9.04 1.71
CA LYS A 64 11.81 -9.10 1.06
C LYS A 64 12.69 -10.21 1.64
N HIS A 65 12.59 -10.45 2.94
CA HIS A 65 13.37 -11.49 3.62
C HIS A 65 12.67 -12.86 3.59
N TYR A 66 11.34 -12.87 3.55
CA TYR A 66 10.51 -14.07 3.52
C TYR A 66 9.51 -14.03 2.36
N PRO A 67 9.99 -14.10 1.10
CA PRO A 67 9.14 -13.93 -0.10
C PRO A 67 8.07 -15.01 -0.27
N LYS A 68 8.21 -16.15 0.42
CA LYS A 68 7.20 -17.23 0.45
C LYS A 68 5.82 -16.77 0.96
N TYR A 69 5.75 -15.64 1.68
CA TYR A 69 4.49 -15.08 2.18
C TYR A 69 3.81 -14.10 1.22
N THR A 70 4.47 -13.68 0.13
CA THR A 70 3.98 -12.61 -0.74
C THR A 70 2.61 -12.91 -1.34
N GLU A 71 2.42 -14.10 -1.90
CA GLU A 71 1.14 -14.55 -2.45
C GLU A 71 0.02 -14.47 -1.41
N TRP A 72 0.28 -15.02 -0.23
CA TRP A 72 -0.70 -15.02 0.85
C TRP A 72 -1.04 -13.61 1.33
N VAL A 73 -0.05 -12.72 1.45
CA VAL A 73 -0.30 -11.32 1.81
C VAL A 73 -1.13 -10.62 0.75
N CYS A 74 -0.87 -10.87 -0.54
CA CYS A 74 -1.67 -10.32 -1.65
C CYS A 74 -3.13 -10.79 -1.56
N GLU A 75 -3.35 -12.07 -1.29
CA GLU A 75 -4.69 -12.59 -1.04
C GLU A 75 -5.34 -12.02 0.22
N HIS A 76 -4.59 -11.87 1.31
CA HIS A 76 -5.15 -11.30 2.53
C HIS A 76 -5.58 -9.84 2.33
N PHE A 77 -4.78 -9.07 1.61
CA PHE A 77 -5.14 -7.71 1.19
C PHE A 77 -6.40 -7.67 0.33
N ARG A 78 -6.72 -8.72 -0.43
CA ARG A 78 -7.99 -8.85 -1.16
C ARG A 78 -9.18 -8.70 -0.21
N TYR A 79 -9.05 -9.17 1.03
CA TYR A 79 -10.11 -9.14 2.04
C TYR A 79 -9.93 -8.05 3.09
N ALA A 80 -8.77 -7.39 3.12
CA ALA A 80 -8.52 -6.26 4.00
C ALA A 80 -9.48 -5.11 3.67
N TYR A 81 -10.50 -4.93 4.50
CA TYR A 81 -11.34 -3.74 4.45
C TYR A 81 -10.56 -2.56 5.02
N SER A 82 -10.63 -1.43 4.32
CA SER A 82 -9.89 -0.21 4.65
C SER A 82 -10.45 0.45 5.92
N TYR A 83 -10.22 -0.15 7.09
CA TYR A 83 -10.59 0.40 8.39
C TYR A 83 -9.42 1.10 9.10
N SER A 84 -8.19 0.92 8.62
CA SER A 84 -7.04 1.62 9.17
C SER A 84 -7.06 3.11 8.80
N GLU A 85 -6.91 3.97 9.81
CA GLU A 85 -6.73 5.42 9.66
C GLU A 85 -5.34 5.80 9.11
N ASN A 86 -4.40 4.85 9.06
CA ASN A 86 -3.02 5.11 8.66
C ASN A 86 -2.84 4.95 7.15
N TYR A 87 -2.34 6.00 6.52
CA TYR A 87 -1.86 5.92 5.14
C TYR A 87 -0.57 5.11 5.05
N ALA A 88 -0.42 4.41 3.92
CA ALA A 88 0.81 3.74 3.58
C ALA A 88 1.91 4.74 3.20
N ASP A 89 3.15 4.40 3.50
CA ASP A 89 4.31 4.99 2.85
C ASP A 89 4.24 4.72 1.34
N ILE A 90 4.55 5.74 0.54
CA ILE A 90 4.40 5.68 -0.91
C ILE A 90 5.37 4.66 -1.53
N ASN A 91 6.61 4.60 -1.02
CA ASN A 91 7.62 3.68 -1.52
C ASN A 91 7.28 2.25 -1.09
N ALA A 92 6.82 2.05 0.14
CA ALA A 92 6.38 0.72 0.61
C ALA A 92 5.16 0.21 -0.20
N ALA A 93 4.15 1.05 -0.43
CA ALA A 93 3.00 0.66 -1.26
C ALA A 93 3.42 0.35 -2.70
N SER A 94 4.33 1.14 -3.27
CA SER A 94 4.92 0.89 -4.58
C SER A 94 5.65 -0.45 -4.65
N GLU A 95 6.53 -0.70 -3.68
CA GLU A 95 7.30 -1.94 -3.61
C GLU A 95 6.40 -3.17 -3.45
N LEU A 96 5.37 -3.07 -2.61
CA LEU A 96 4.38 -4.13 -2.44
C LEU A 96 3.66 -4.46 -3.77
N LEU A 97 3.37 -3.45 -4.61
CA LEU A 97 2.79 -3.68 -5.92
C LEU A 97 3.76 -4.41 -6.85
N PHE A 98 5.05 -4.02 -6.90
CA PHE A 98 6.05 -4.76 -7.68
C PHE A 98 6.17 -6.22 -7.23
N MET A 99 6.25 -6.46 -5.92
CA MET A 99 6.34 -7.81 -5.37
C MET A 99 5.08 -8.64 -5.65
N GLY A 100 3.92 -7.98 -5.67
CA GLY A 100 2.62 -8.60 -5.86
C GLY A 100 2.21 -8.81 -7.32
N GLU A 101 2.95 -8.30 -8.32
CA GLU A 101 2.59 -8.38 -9.75
C GLU A 101 2.14 -9.78 -10.21
N PRO A 102 2.84 -10.88 -9.85
CA PRO A 102 2.41 -12.23 -10.22
C PRO A 102 1.06 -12.67 -9.62
N TYR A 103 0.59 -11.98 -8.57
CA TYR A 103 -0.56 -12.32 -7.74
C TYR A 103 -1.67 -11.26 -7.78
N PHE A 104 -1.66 -10.37 -8.78
CA PHE A 104 -2.63 -9.28 -8.88
C PHE A 104 -4.08 -9.79 -8.98
N SER A 105 -4.87 -9.43 -7.97
CA SER A 105 -6.32 -9.34 -8.06
C SER A 105 -6.76 -7.88 -8.10
N LYS A 106 -7.94 -7.60 -8.70
CA LYS A 106 -8.50 -6.24 -8.71
C LYS A 106 -8.62 -5.69 -7.29
N GLN A 107 -9.09 -6.53 -6.37
CA GLN A 107 -9.33 -6.09 -5.00
C GLN A 107 -8.03 -5.89 -4.20
N PHE A 108 -6.99 -6.69 -4.42
CA PHE A 108 -5.64 -6.43 -3.87
C PHE A 108 -5.15 -5.03 -4.27
N VAL A 109 -5.07 -4.77 -5.58
CA VAL A 109 -4.56 -3.50 -6.10
C VAL A 109 -5.40 -2.32 -5.61
N ARG A 110 -6.74 -2.45 -5.62
CA ARG A 110 -7.64 -1.44 -5.05
C ARG A 110 -7.33 -1.12 -3.60
N ASN A 111 -7.11 -2.14 -2.78
CA ASN A 111 -6.90 -1.96 -1.35
C ASN A 111 -5.55 -1.33 -1.04
N VAL A 112 -4.50 -1.68 -1.79
CA VAL A 112 -3.20 -0.99 -1.71
C VAL A 112 -3.36 0.49 -2.11
N VAL A 113 -4.02 0.77 -3.25
CA VAL A 113 -4.27 2.15 -3.71
C VAL A 113 -5.13 2.94 -2.71
N ARG A 114 -6.08 2.30 -2.04
CA ARG A 114 -6.91 2.94 -1.00
C ARG A 114 -6.11 3.35 0.23
N LYS A 115 -5.02 2.66 0.56
CA LYS A 115 -4.12 3.04 1.65
C LYS A 115 -3.20 4.21 1.30
N LEU A 116 -3.05 4.59 0.03
CA LEU A 116 -2.25 5.76 -0.33
C LEU A 116 -2.85 7.05 0.27
N PRO A 117 -2.01 8.05 0.58
CA PRO A 117 -2.44 9.38 1.03
C PRO A 117 -3.54 9.99 0.15
N LYS A 118 -4.62 10.48 0.77
CA LYS A 118 -5.74 11.09 0.04
C LYS A 118 -5.36 12.45 -0.51
N ILE A 119 -5.56 12.62 -1.82
CA ILE A 119 -5.22 13.86 -2.52
C ILE A 119 -6.40 14.83 -2.58
N ASP A 120 -7.64 14.33 -2.55
CA ASP A 120 -8.86 15.13 -2.79
C ASP A 120 -9.09 16.26 -1.78
N SER A 121 -8.46 16.22 -0.60
CA SER A 121 -8.59 17.24 0.46
C SER A 121 -7.35 18.12 0.61
N MET A 122 -6.30 17.91 -0.20
CA MET A 122 -5.05 18.65 -0.07
C MET A 122 -5.22 20.12 -0.52
N ASN A 123 -4.62 21.04 0.23
CA ASN A 123 -4.55 22.46 -0.11
C ASN A 123 -3.37 22.78 -1.05
N TYR A 124 -3.19 24.06 -1.38
CA TYR A 124 -2.13 24.52 -2.30
C TYR A 124 -0.71 24.14 -1.85
N ASP A 125 -0.39 24.31 -0.57
CA ASP A 125 0.95 24.02 -0.04
C ASP A 125 1.23 22.52 0.01
N GLU A 126 0.23 21.73 0.37
CA GLU A 126 0.30 20.26 0.39
C GLU A 126 0.49 19.71 -1.03
N LEU A 127 -0.27 20.21 -2.00
CA LEU A 127 -0.11 19.86 -3.42
C LEU A 127 1.26 20.27 -3.96
N THR A 128 1.79 21.42 -3.54
CA THR A 128 3.14 21.85 -3.92
C THR A 128 4.19 20.85 -3.43
N LYS A 129 4.13 20.47 -2.14
CA LYS A 129 5.05 19.48 -1.56
C LYS A 129 4.92 18.12 -2.24
N LEU A 130 3.68 17.67 -2.48
CA LEU A 130 3.42 16.41 -3.17
C LEU A 130 3.98 16.43 -4.61
N ASN A 131 3.78 17.52 -5.36
CA ASN A 131 4.29 17.62 -6.73
C ASN A 131 5.82 17.66 -6.78
N THR A 132 6.48 18.28 -5.81
CA THR A 132 7.94 18.20 -5.66
C THR A 132 8.39 16.76 -5.39
N LEU A 133 7.67 16.03 -4.53
CA LEU A 133 7.95 14.62 -4.25
C LEU A 133 7.77 13.75 -5.50
N ILE A 134 6.64 13.88 -6.21
CA ILE A 134 6.36 13.15 -7.46
C ILE A 134 7.46 13.44 -8.48
N ALA A 135 7.77 14.72 -8.75
CA ALA A 135 8.79 15.09 -9.73
C ALA A 135 10.15 14.44 -9.45
N LYS A 136 10.50 14.27 -8.17
CA LYS A 136 11.77 13.67 -7.74
C LYS A 136 11.75 12.14 -7.77
N GLU A 137 10.68 11.51 -7.30
CA GLU A 137 10.69 10.08 -6.95
C GLU A 137 9.86 9.18 -7.88
N HIS A 138 9.02 9.74 -8.77
CA HIS A 138 8.06 8.95 -9.57
C HIS A 138 8.69 7.82 -10.40
N SER A 139 9.97 7.95 -10.79
CA SER A 139 10.69 6.92 -11.55
C SER A 139 10.93 5.65 -10.75
N ASN A 140 10.96 5.77 -9.41
CA ASN A 140 11.14 4.66 -8.47
C ASN A 140 9.81 4.03 -8.06
N TRP A 141 8.68 4.60 -8.49
CA TRP A 141 7.36 4.14 -8.10
C TRP A 141 6.76 3.20 -9.14
N HIS A 142 5.98 2.24 -8.65
CA HIS A 142 5.15 1.39 -9.46
C HIS A 142 4.19 2.27 -10.27
N PRO A 143 4.02 2.04 -11.59
CA PRO A 143 3.19 2.88 -12.46
C PRO A 143 1.78 3.17 -11.95
N ILE A 144 1.14 2.21 -11.28
CA ILE A 144 -0.17 2.39 -10.62
C ILE A 144 -0.15 3.52 -9.56
N VAL A 145 0.91 3.62 -8.76
CA VAL A 145 1.07 4.65 -7.73
C VAL A 145 1.29 6.01 -8.38
N SER A 146 2.18 6.08 -9.37
CA SER A 146 2.42 7.31 -10.14
C SER A 146 1.13 7.80 -10.80
N ASN A 147 0.40 6.92 -11.48
CA ASN A 147 -0.89 7.22 -12.09
C ASN A 147 -1.95 7.68 -11.09
N TYR A 148 -2.01 7.06 -9.90
CA TYR A 148 -2.91 7.48 -8.82
C TYR A 148 -2.66 8.94 -8.43
N PHE A 149 -1.40 9.29 -8.17
CA PHE A 149 -1.04 10.65 -7.78
C PHE A 149 -1.25 11.66 -8.90
N LEU A 150 -0.80 11.37 -10.13
CA LEU A 150 -0.98 12.27 -11.28
C LEU A 150 -2.46 12.57 -11.53
N LYS A 151 -3.33 11.55 -11.47
CA LYS A 151 -4.78 11.71 -11.64
C LYS A 151 -5.40 12.51 -10.49
N GLY A 152 -5.04 12.19 -9.25
CA GLY A 152 -5.57 12.86 -8.07
C GLY A 152 -5.16 14.33 -8.01
N VAL A 153 -3.89 14.65 -8.27
CA VAL A 153 -3.38 16.03 -8.33
C VAL A 153 -4.09 16.81 -9.43
N SER A 154 -4.16 16.25 -10.65
CA SER A 154 -4.82 16.92 -11.78
C SER A 154 -6.28 17.25 -11.45
N LYS A 155 -7.01 16.30 -10.85
CA LYS A 155 -8.39 16.50 -10.43
C LYS A 155 -8.52 17.54 -9.31
N ASN A 156 -7.62 17.53 -8.32
CA ASN A 156 -7.71 18.44 -7.18
C ASN A 156 -7.36 19.89 -7.60
N ILE A 157 -6.32 20.08 -8.42
CA ILE A 157 -5.97 21.42 -8.96
C ILE A 157 -7.15 22.07 -9.69
N GLU A 158 -7.95 21.29 -10.41
CA GLU A 158 -9.12 21.85 -11.11
C GLU A 158 -10.27 22.21 -10.18
N LYS A 159 -10.45 21.46 -9.07
CA LYS A 159 -11.47 21.74 -8.05
C LYS A 159 -11.14 22.98 -7.23
N LEU A 160 -9.87 23.21 -6.94
CA LEU A 160 -9.46 24.35 -6.11
C LEU A 160 -9.70 25.67 -6.86
N ASN A 161 -10.23 26.65 -6.13
CA ASN A 161 -10.41 28.02 -6.64
C ASN A 161 -9.08 28.78 -6.62
N LEU A 162 -8.17 28.39 -7.52
CA LEU A 162 -6.84 28.96 -7.67
C LEU A 162 -6.78 29.90 -8.87
N HIS A 163 -5.93 30.91 -8.79
CA HIS A 163 -5.59 31.74 -9.94
C HIS A 163 -4.98 30.87 -11.07
N PRO A 164 -5.24 31.16 -12.36
CA PRO A 164 -4.69 30.37 -13.47
C PRO A 164 -3.17 30.14 -13.41
N LEU A 165 -2.41 31.17 -13.03
CA LEU A 165 -0.96 31.05 -12.86
C LEU A 165 -0.55 30.09 -11.74
N GLN A 166 -1.32 30.03 -10.65
CA GLN A 166 -1.08 29.07 -9.57
C GLN A 166 -1.34 27.63 -10.04
N LYS A 167 -2.38 27.41 -10.85
CA LYS A 167 -2.64 26.10 -11.47
C LYS A 167 -1.48 25.67 -12.38
N ILE A 168 -0.99 26.59 -13.22
CA ILE A 168 0.17 26.33 -14.11
C ILE A 168 1.42 26.00 -13.27
N ALA A 169 1.70 26.79 -12.24
CA ALA A 169 2.84 26.58 -11.35
C ALA A 169 2.78 25.21 -10.66
N LEU A 170 1.59 24.79 -10.18
CA LEU A 170 1.42 23.47 -9.58
C LEU A 170 1.61 22.33 -10.58
N LYS A 171 1.13 22.46 -11.82
CA LYS A 171 1.24 21.39 -12.84
C LYS A 171 2.65 21.25 -13.40
N LYS A 172 3.39 22.35 -13.49
CA LYS A 172 4.70 22.40 -14.18
C LYS A 172 5.69 21.31 -13.75
N PRO A 173 5.89 20.99 -12.45
CA PRO A 173 6.85 19.97 -12.03
C PRO A 173 6.54 18.56 -12.53
N ILE A 174 5.26 18.24 -12.79
CA ILE A 174 4.81 16.88 -13.15
C ILE A 174 4.35 16.78 -14.60
N LEU A 175 4.38 17.87 -15.37
CA LEU A 175 3.81 17.96 -16.72
C LEU A 175 4.44 16.97 -17.72
N HIS A 176 5.71 16.62 -17.52
CA HIS A 176 6.47 15.74 -18.40
C HIS A 176 6.32 14.25 -18.04
N ILE A 177 5.62 13.94 -16.95
CA ILE A 177 5.46 12.57 -16.48
C ILE A 177 4.30 11.94 -17.23
N GLU A 178 4.61 10.93 -18.05
CA GLU A 178 3.62 10.23 -18.86
C GLU A 178 2.79 9.26 -18.02
N TYR A 179 1.48 9.23 -18.31
CA TYR A 179 0.58 8.23 -17.77
C TYR A 179 0.87 6.89 -18.47
N LYS A 180 1.11 5.84 -17.69
CA LYS A 180 1.39 4.49 -18.22
C LYS A 180 0.13 3.65 -18.26
N ASP A 181 -0.05 2.81 -19.27
CA ASP A 181 -1.10 1.79 -19.22
C ASP A 181 -0.71 0.71 -18.19
N THR A 182 -1.66 0.31 -17.35
CA THR A 182 -1.40 -0.56 -16.19
C THR A 182 -2.55 -1.54 -15.97
N TYR A 183 -2.36 -2.50 -15.06
CA TYR A 183 -3.42 -3.41 -14.62
C TYR A 183 -4.73 -2.68 -14.31
N LYS A 184 -5.84 -3.13 -14.92
CA LYS A 184 -7.16 -2.50 -14.81
C LYS A 184 -7.89 -2.98 -13.56
N TYR A 185 -7.67 -2.26 -12.46
CA TYR A 185 -8.28 -2.57 -11.16
C TYR A 185 -9.56 -1.78 -10.88
N ASP A 186 -10.05 -0.90 -11.75
CA ASP A 186 -11.21 -0.01 -11.50
C ASP A 186 -12.56 -0.55 -12.04
N ALA A 187 -12.56 -1.61 -12.86
CA ALA A 187 -13.76 -2.21 -13.45
C ALA A 187 -14.78 -2.72 -12.41
N GLN A 188 -16.06 -2.35 -12.54
CA GLN A 188 -17.12 -2.61 -11.54
C GLN A 188 -17.37 -4.09 -11.20
N ASP A 189 -16.88 -5.02 -12.01
CA ASP A 189 -16.90 -6.44 -11.67
C ASP A 189 -16.07 -6.65 -10.40
N ARG A 190 -16.76 -6.79 -9.26
CA ARG A 190 -16.18 -7.44 -8.08
C ARG A 190 -15.65 -8.78 -8.57
N ASP A 191 -14.45 -9.16 -8.12
CA ASP A 191 -13.91 -10.49 -8.42
C ASP A 191 -15.03 -11.50 -8.09
N ALA A 192 -15.60 -12.12 -9.12
CA ALA A 192 -16.66 -13.10 -8.95
C ALA A 192 -16.11 -14.15 -7.98
N PHE A 193 -16.93 -14.53 -6.99
CA PHE A 193 -16.57 -15.46 -5.91
C PHE A 193 -15.63 -14.84 -4.84
N LEU A 194 -16.24 -14.07 -3.93
CA LEU A 194 -15.70 -13.74 -2.60
C LEU A 194 -16.14 -14.80 -1.57
N ASP A 195 -16.15 -16.09 -1.94
CA ASP A 195 -16.33 -17.13 -0.93
C ASP A 195 -15.05 -17.19 -0.08
N ILE A 196 -15.22 -17.00 1.24
CA ILE A 196 -14.15 -16.99 2.22
C ILE A 196 -14.12 -18.37 2.89
N PRO A 197 -13.27 -19.33 2.46
CA PRO A 197 -13.29 -20.67 3.03
C PRO A 197 -12.80 -20.77 4.49
N TYR A 198 -12.32 -19.68 5.10
CA TYR A 198 -11.60 -19.71 6.39
C TYR A 198 -11.99 -18.62 7.41
N MET A 199 -13.12 -17.92 7.23
CA MET A 199 -13.71 -17.02 8.26
C MET A 199 -14.96 -17.63 8.92
N ASN A 200 -14.90 -18.92 9.23
CA ASN A 200 -15.85 -19.56 10.16
C ASN A 200 -15.15 -19.86 11.49
#